data_AF-A0A3Q3PZX4-F1
#
_entry.id   AF-A0A3Q3PZX4-F1
#
_cell.length_a   1.000
_cell.length_b   1.000
_cell.length_c   1.000
_cell.angle_alpha   90.00
_cell.angle_beta   90.00
_cell.angle_gamma   90.00
#
_symmetry.space_group_name_H-M   'P 1'
#
loop_
_entity.id
_entity.type
_entity.pdbx_description
1 polymer ?
#
loop_
_entity_poly.entity_id
_entity_poly.type
_entity_poly.pdbx_seq_one_letter_code
_entity_poly.pdbx_strand_id
1 'polypeptide(L)' 'LFTVLLVSPAVVCGQALLNTRILGGSSVATAGVWPWMASLQWKGRHVCGGTLVAVDSVLSNANCFSR' A
#
# COMPACT_ATOMS: atom_id res chain seq x y z
N LEU A 1 -14.77 -17.35 -24.34
CA LEU A 1 -15.75 -16.39 -23.76
C LEU A 1 -15.94 -16.63 -22.25
N PHE A 2 -16.21 -17.86 -21.79
CA PHE A 2 -16.26 -18.19 -20.35
C PHE A 2 -14.90 -18.10 -19.62
N THR A 3 -13.79 -18.38 -20.31
CA THR A 3 -12.43 -18.33 -19.74
C THR A 3 -11.86 -16.92 -19.54
N VAL A 4 -12.42 -15.90 -20.19
CA VAL A 4 -11.90 -14.51 -20.12
C VAL A 4 -12.45 -13.77 -18.89
N LEU A 5 -13.58 -14.21 -18.33
CA LEU A 5 -14.24 -13.55 -17.19
C LEU A 5 -13.74 -14.02 -15.81
N LEU A 6 -12.94 -15.09 -15.74
CA LEU A 6 -12.51 -15.73 -14.48
C LEU A 6 -11.05 -15.47 -14.10
N VAL A 7 -10.25 -14.84 -14.97
CA VAL A 7 -8.85 -14.55 -14.66
C VAL A 7 -8.78 -13.20 -13.97
N SER A 8 -9.03 -13.18 -12.67
CA SER A 8 -8.63 -12.05 -11.83
C SER A 8 -7.11 -11.87 -11.99
N PRO A 9 -6.61 -10.63 -12.22
CA PRO A 9 -5.17 -10.42 -12.32
C PRO A 9 -4.51 -10.93 -11.04
N ALA A 10 -3.42 -11.69 -11.18
CA ALA A 10 -2.67 -12.17 -10.04
C ALA A 10 -2.19 -10.97 -9.22
N VAL A 11 -2.45 -10.98 -7.91
CA VAL A 11 -1.93 -9.95 -7.00
C VAL A 11 -0.46 -10.23 -6.78
N VAL A 12 0.39 -9.40 -7.37
CA VAL A 12 1.85 -9.46 -7.18
C VAL A 12 2.32 -8.25 -6.37
N CYS A 13 3.37 -8.46 -5.57
CA CYS A 13 3.93 -7.39 -4.74
C CYS A 13 4.65 -6.32 -5.59
N GLY A 14 4.78 -5.12 -5.04
CA GLY A 14 5.59 -4.04 -5.65
C GLY A 14 4.99 -3.37 -6.88
N GLN A 15 3.77 -3.72 -7.32
CA GLN A 15 3.09 -3.06 -8.42
C GLN A 15 2.22 -1.88 -7.96
N ALA A 16 2.51 -0.70 -8.47
CA ALA A 16 1.73 0.52 -8.26
C ALA A 16 1.10 0.97 -9.59
N LEU A 17 0.06 0.25 -10.05
CA LEU A 17 -0.58 0.48 -11.37
C LEU A 17 -1.15 1.90 -11.54
N LEU A 18 -1.53 2.54 -10.43
CA LEU A 18 -2.06 3.90 -10.41
C LEU A 18 -0.97 4.97 -10.29
N ASN A 19 0.29 4.58 -10.11
CA ASN A 19 1.42 5.50 -10.09
C ASN A 19 1.95 5.76 -11.51
N THR A 20 1.14 6.43 -12.32
CA THR A 20 1.55 6.87 -13.65
C THR A 20 2.54 8.02 -13.52
N ARG A 21 3.82 7.74 -13.81
CA ARG A 21 4.99 8.65 -13.91
C ARG A 21 4.66 10.12 -13.62
N ILE A 22 5.01 10.55 -12.42
CA ILE A 22 4.79 11.91 -11.92
C ILE A 22 5.73 12.88 -12.63
N LEU A 23 5.26 13.43 -13.75
CA LEU A 23 5.89 14.55 -14.44
C LEU A 23 5.64 15.80 -13.58
N GLY A 24 6.58 16.20 -12.72
CA GLY A 24 6.52 17.51 -12.05
C GLY A 24 6.70 17.56 -10.53
N GLY A 25 7.12 16.48 -9.87
CA GLY A 25 7.74 16.60 -8.54
C GLY A 25 6.82 16.63 -7.32
N SER A 26 5.50 16.48 -7.47
CA SER A 26 4.58 16.31 -6.34
C SER A 26 3.80 15.01 -6.48
N SER A 27 4.21 13.99 -5.73
CA SER A 27 3.43 12.77 -5.62
C SER A 27 2.17 13.03 -4.81
N VAL A 28 1.03 13.17 -5.48
CA VAL A 28 -0.26 13.11 -4.81
C VAL A 28 -0.45 11.67 -4.33
N ALA A 29 -0.33 11.45 -3.03
CA ALA A 29 -0.65 10.18 -2.38
C ALA A 29 -2.18 10.02 -2.29
N THR A 30 -2.84 9.92 -3.44
CA THR A 30 -4.25 9.54 -3.49
C THR A 30 -4.37 8.09 -3.03
N ALA A 31 -5.48 7.74 -2.37
CA ALA A 31 -5.77 6.37 -1.99
C ALA A 31 -5.60 5.43 -3.19
N GLY A 32 -4.86 4.33 -2.98
CA GLY A 32 -4.59 3.33 -4.02
C GLY A 32 -3.38 3.59 -4.92
N VAL A 33 -2.80 4.79 -4.96
CA VAL A 33 -1.58 5.07 -5.77
C VAL A 33 -0.40 4.21 -5.31
N TRP A 34 -0.29 4.03 -4.00
CA TRP A 34 0.71 3.19 -3.36
C TRP A 34 -0.02 2.11 -2.54
N PRO A 35 -0.36 0.96 -3.14
CA PRO A 35 -1.27 -0.02 -2.54
C PRO A 35 -0.79 -0.59 -1.21
N TRP A 36 0.52 -0.61 -0.98
CA TRP A 36 1.14 -1.14 0.24
C TRP A 36 1.30 -0.11 1.36
N MET A 37 1.00 1.17 1.14
CA MET A 37 1.12 2.20 2.19
C MET A 37 0.10 1.95 3.31
N ALA A 38 0.59 1.69 4.52
CA ALA A 38 -0.22 1.50 5.71
C ALA A 38 -0.04 2.68 6.68
N SER A 39 -1.14 3.07 7.33
CA SER A 39 -1.14 4.03 8.43
C SER A 39 -1.34 3.29 9.74
N LEU A 40 -0.31 3.24 10.59
CA LEU A 40 -0.43 2.71 11.94
C LEU A 40 -1.11 3.76 12.82
N GLN A 41 -2.21 3.37 13.45
CA GLN A 41 -3.08 4.26 14.22
C GLN A 41 -3.05 3.88 15.69
N TRP A 42 -2.91 4.86 16.58
CA TRP A 42 -3.12 4.69 18.01
C TRP A 42 -4.22 5.64 18.47
N LYS A 43 -5.28 5.09 19.08
CA LYS A 43 -6.48 5.85 19.49
C LYS A 43 -7.06 6.71 18.35
N GLY A 44 -7.09 6.16 17.14
CA GLY A 44 -7.61 6.84 15.95
C GLY A 44 -6.69 7.91 15.35
N ARG A 45 -5.44 8.05 15.83
CA ARG A 45 -4.48 9.03 15.33
C ARG A 45 -3.23 8.38 14.73
N HIS A 46 -2.77 8.92 13.61
CA HIS A 46 -1.61 8.39 12.90
C HIS A 46 -0.38 8.54 13.78
N VAL A 47 0.37 7.45 13.95
CA VAL A 47 1.60 7.45 14.74
C VAL A 47 2.82 7.05 13.92
N CYS A 48 2.66 6.17 12.94
CA CYS A 48 3.74 5.69 12.09
C CYS A 48 3.25 5.22 10.73
N GLY A 49 4.15 5.19 9.76
CA GLY A 49 3.94 4.50 8.49
C GLY A 49 4.20 2.98 8.60
N GLY A 50 3.78 2.25 7.57
CA GLY A 50 4.07 0.84 7.40
C GLY A 50 3.93 0.41 5.94
N THR A 51 4.41 -0.79 5.63
CA THR A 51 4.34 -1.42 4.30
C THR A 51 3.66 -2.77 4.41
N LEU A 52 2.56 -2.99 3.68
CA LEU A 52 1.93 -4.30 3.56
C LEU A 52 2.86 -5.24 2.76
N VAL A 53 3.38 -6.28 3.43
CA VAL A 53 4.35 -7.23 2.84
C VAL A 53 3.73 -8.61 2.58
N ALA A 54 2.63 -8.93 3.25
CA ALA A 54 1.80 -10.11 3.02
C ALA A 54 0.32 -9.76 3.25
N VAL A 55 -0.58 -10.72 3.04
CA VAL A 55 -2.04 -10.52 3.14
C VAL A 55 -2.48 -9.97 4.50
N ASP A 56 -1.78 -10.34 5.57
CA ASP A 56 -2.12 -10.03 6.96
C ASP A 56 -0.96 -9.35 7.73
N SER A 57 0.11 -8.98 7.04
CA SER A 57 1.37 -8.58 7.67
C SER A 57 1.85 -7.23 7.15
N VAL A 58 2.03 -6.28 8.09
CA VAL A 58 2.58 -4.94 7.83
C VAL A 58 3.95 -4.81 8.49
N LEU A 59 4.97 -4.46 7.69
CA LEU A 59 6.31 -4.11 8.15
C LEU A 59 6.36 -2.64 8.57
N SER A 60 7.03 -2.33 9.68
CA SER A 60 7.26 -0.96 10.16
C SER A 60 8.57 -0.87 10.95
N ASN A 61 8.91 0.33 11.44
CA ASN A 61 10.05 0.55 12.32
C ASN A 61 9.72 0.04 13.74
N ALA A 62 10.64 -0.70 14.38
CA ALA A 62 10.46 -1.21 15.73
C ALA A 62 10.17 -0.10 16.77
N ASN A 63 10.78 1.08 16.60
CA ASN A 63 10.58 2.23 17.49
C ASN A 63 9.15 2.78 17.48
N CYS A 64 8.31 2.40 16.52
CA CYS A 64 6.89 2.72 16.55
C CYS A 64 6.12 2.03 17.68
N PHE A 65 6.71 0.96 18.25
CA PHE A 65 6.10 0.13 19.31
C PHE A 65 6.85 0.23 20.63
N SER A 66 8.08 0.73 20.60
CA SER A 66 8.85 1.09 21.78
C SER A 66 8.21 2.32 22.44
N ARG A 67 7.78 2.18 23.69
CA ARG A 67 7.42 3.34 24.53
C ARG A 67 8.65 4.10 24.97
#